data_AF-A0A4D4LK61-F1
#
_entry.id   AF-A0A4D4LK61-F1
#
_cell.length_a   1.000
_cell.length_b   1.000
_cell.length_c   1.000
_cell.angle_alpha   90.00
_cell.angle_beta   90.00
_cell.angle_gamma   90.00
#
_symmetry.space_group_name_H-M   'P 1'
#
loop_
_entity.id
_entity.type
_entity.pdbx_description
1 polymer ?
#
loop_
_entity_poly.entity_id
_entity_poly.type
_entity_poly.pdbx_seq_one_letter_code
_entity_poly.pdbx_strand_id
1 'polypeptide(L)'
;MPCGGGPAAGRPPVTDPWHAFEVLSRMNAQPGGLPPGLALVEYLAAAARPLQRADALREWADEQARELGLTPQLRSLRQQVGHAAPAGPVDAYLVIRLLPREEAGAYELSSWRQYDPTGWHPVRGPVAQVTSETAERAVQTLVYQAAEEWDDARAIHIEFMLGPDDLNLPVHRWRLELDSEFPIPLYMDHPVVVRSLERSCTRRWHREWKHRWNLLDQQPERVKQLVVDGEEPDSPRSGDPNALLARLKADPQVVALVLTSPPGTTPEGTSEALTAWRAGIPVVAWDGRATRDPGFVQQLGQKQADASGNLARLREAVTQLRLDAHTIDSAEREHHLGQHVVLVWDDPTRPVEPQGRMTGPDEGVGGR
;
A
#
# COMPACT_ATOMS: atom_id res chain seq x y z
N MET A 1 -45.44 -8.82 27.87
CA MET A 1 -43.98 -8.93 28.10
C MET A 1 -43.73 -10.27 28.77
N PRO A 2 -42.91 -11.16 28.20
CA PRO A 2 -41.55 -10.85 27.76
C PRO A 2 -41.26 -11.11 26.27
N CYS A 3 -40.19 -10.47 25.83
CA CYS A 3 -39.51 -10.58 24.54
C CYS A 3 -38.75 -11.91 24.43
N GLY A 4 -38.53 -12.36 23.20
CA GLY A 4 -37.59 -13.44 22.87
C GLY A 4 -37.25 -13.39 21.39
N GLY A 5 -36.15 -12.73 21.06
CA GLY A 5 -35.61 -12.66 19.70
C GLY A 5 -35.20 -14.04 19.20
N GLY A 6 -35.70 -14.41 18.02
CA GLY A 6 -35.24 -15.58 17.30
C GLY A 6 -33.83 -15.34 16.73
N PRO A 7 -33.01 -16.39 16.60
CA PRO A 7 -31.63 -16.27 16.13
C PRO A 7 -31.63 -15.77 14.69
N ALA A 8 -30.80 -14.75 14.42
CA ALA A 8 -30.44 -14.35 13.07
C ALA A 8 -29.70 -15.52 12.41
N ALA A 9 -30.47 -16.38 11.72
CA ALA A 9 -29.93 -17.42 10.87
C ALA A 9 -28.99 -16.77 9.83
N GLY A 10 -27.79 -17.34 9.71
CA GLY A 10 -26.71 -16.81 8.87
C GLY A 10 -27.20 -16.53 7.46
N ARG A 11 -27.19 -15.25 7.07
CA ARG A 11 -27.29 -14.89 5.66
C ARG A 11 -26.01 -15.38 4.97
N PRO A 12 -26.12 -16.08 3.83
CA PRO A 12 -24.94 -16.37 3.02
C PRO A 12 -24.23 -15.05 2.67
N PRO A 13 -22.89 -15.05 2.62
CA PRO A 13 -22.15 -13.87 2.20
C PRO A 13 -22.61 -13.46 0.80
N VAL A 14 -22.80 -12.16 0.61
CA VAL A 14 -23.07 -11.58 -0.72
C VAL A 14 -21.82 -11.79 -1.57
N THR A 15 -21.97 -12.46 -2.71
CA THR A 15 -20.84 -12.90 -3.56
C THR A 15 -20.51 -11.91 -4.68
N ASP A 16 -21.51 -11.16 -5.13
CA ASP A 16 -21.42 -10.25 -6.26
C ASP A 16 -22.60 -9.24 -6.24
N PRO A 17 -22.56 -8.16 -7.05
CA PRO A 17 -23.60 -7.13 -7.07
C PRO A 17 -24.99 -7.64 -7.47
N TRP A 18 -25.09 -8.70 -8.28
CA TRP A 18 -26.36 -9.28 -8.69
C TRP A 18 -27.01 -10.04 -7.52
N HIS A 19 -26.22 -10.85 -6.81
CA HIS A 19 -26.67 -11.51 -5.58
C HIS A 19 -27.07 -10.49 -4.51
N ALA A 20 -26.34 -9.37 -4.38
CA ALA A 20 -26.71 -8.27 -3.50
C ALA A 20 -28.09 -7.70 -3.87
N PHE A 21 -28.32 -7.47 -5.15
CA PHE A 21 -29.58 -6.96 -5.69
C PHE A 21 -30.75 -7.93 -5.43
N GLU A 22 -30.58 -9.23 -5.66
CA GLU A 22 -31.61 -10.23 -5.40
C GLU A 22 -31.99 -10.30 -3.91
N VAL A 23 -31.00 -10.25 -3.02
CA VAL A 23 -31.21 -10.29 -1.57
C VAL A 23 -31.92 -9.03 -1.09
N LEU A 24 -31.48 -7.85 -1.55
CA LEU A 24 -32.07 -6.56 -1.18
C LEU A 24 -33.47 -6.35 -1.76
N SER A 25 -33.74 -6.89 -2.96
CA SER A 25 -35.06 -6.83 -3.60
C SER A 25 -36.13 -7.64 -2.87
N ARG A 26 -35.72 -8.61 -2.03
CA ARG A 26 -36.63 -9.38 -1.15
C ARG A 26 -36.89 -8.69 0.18
N MET A 27 -36.21 -7.57 0.48
CA MET A 27 -36.42 -6.81 1.72
C MET A 27 -37.44 -5.71 1.53
N ASN A 28 -38.29 -5.53 2.54
CA ASN A 28 -39.23 -4.42 2.55
C ASN A 28 -38.48 -3.10 2.74
N ALA A 29 -38.94 -2.07 2.03
CA ALA A 29 -38.53 -0.71 2.31
C ALA A 29 -39.03 -0.26 3.69
N GLN A 30 -38.32 0.69 4.31
CA GLN A 30 -38.87 1.43 5.45
C GLN A 30 -40.11 2.22 5.01
N PRO A 31 -41.06 2.57 5.91
CA PRO A 31 -42.23 3.36 5.56
C PRO A 31 -41.84 4.65 4.83
N GLY A 32 -42.30 4.81 3.58
CA GLY A 32 -42.00 5.96 2.72
C GLY A 32 -40.58 5.99 2.10
N GLY A 33 -39.76 4.96 2.35
CA GLY A 33 -38.40 4.83 1.84
C GLY A 33 -38.32 4.12 0.48
N LEU A 34 -37.17 4.26 -0.19
CA LEU A 34 -36.84 3.49 -1.39
C LEU A 34 -36.64 2.00 -1.05
N PRO A 35 -37.09 1.08 -1.93
CA PRO A 35 -36.67 -0.30 -1.89
C PRO A 35 -35.15 -0.41 -1.85
N PRO A 36 -34.57 -1.23 -0.94
CA PRO A 36 -33.11 -1.35 -0.82
C PRO A 36 -32.43 -1.79 -2.12
N GLY A 37 -33.08 -2.62 -2.93
CA GLY A 37 -32.57 -3.01 -4.26
C GLY A 37 -32.46 -1.82 -5.22
N LEU A 38 -33.43 -0.90 -5.20
CA LEU A 38 -33.42 0.30 -6.03
C LEU A 38 -32.39 1.32 -5.54
N ALA A 39 -32.19 1.43 -4.22
CA ALA A 39 -31.12 2.25 -3.64
C ALA A 39 -29.73 1.72 -4.02
N LEU A 40 -29.53 0.39 -3.99
CA LEU A 40 -28.28 -0.24 -4.43
C LEU A 40 -27.95 0.14 -5.89
N VAL A 41 -28.94 0.11 -6.80
CA VAL A 41 -28.72 0.47 -8.21
C VAL A 41 -28.25 1.91 -8.37
N GLU A 42 -28.74 2.86 -7.56
CA GLU A 42 -28.23 4.25 -7.60
C GLU A 42 -26.78 4.36 -7.12
N TYR A 43 -26.38 3.61 -6.10
CA TYR A 43 -24.98 3.54 -5.68
C TYR A 43 -24.10 2.88 -6.74
N LEU A 44 -24.58 1.79 -7.35
CA LEU A 44 -23.88 1.13 -8.47
C LEU A 44 -23.75 2.06 -9.68
N ALA A 45 -24.79 2.83 -10.00
CA ALA A 45 -24.75 3.80 -11.09
C ALA A 45 -23.75 4.94 -10.81
N ALA A 46 -23.62 5.38 -9.56
CA ALA A 46 -22.64 6.39 -9.19
C ALA A 46 -21.18 5.89 -9.34
N ALA A 47 -20.93 4.64 -8.96
CA ALA A 47 -19.62 4.00 -9.06
C ALA A 47 -19.31 3.42 -10.46
N ALA A 48 -20.32 3.20 -11.30
CA ALA A 48 -20.16 2.53 -12.58
C ALA A 48 -19.26 3.32 -13.55
N ARG A 49 -18.33 2.59 -14.16
CA ARG A 49 -17.61 2.97 -15.37
C ARG A 49 -17.74 1.85 -16.40
N PRO A 50 -17.80 2.15 -17.71
CA PRO A 50 -17.84 3.50 -18.31
C PRO A 50 -19.20 4.19 -18.11
N LEU A 51 -19.28 5.50 -18.40
CA LEU A 51 -20.46 6.34 -18.10
C LEU A 51 -21.76 5.82 -18.75
N GLN A 52 -21.67 5.19 -19.91
CA GLN A 52 -22.82 4.58 -20.59
C GLN A 52 -23.49 3.50 -19.73
N ARG A 53 -22.71 2.76 -18.92
CA ARG A 53 -23.24 1.77 -17.97
C ARG A 53 -23.94 2.44 -16.79
N ALA A 54 -23.39 3.57 -16.31
CA ALA A 54 -24.05 4.38 -15.28
C ALA A 54 -25.40 4.92 -15.77
N ASP A 55 -25.47 5.38 -17.01
CA ASP A 55 -26.69 5.91 -17.61
C ASP A 55 -27.76 4.82 -17.78
N ALA A 56 -27.40 3.64 -18.27
CA ALA A 56 -28.32 2.50 -18.36
C ALA A 56 -28.90 2.09 -17.00
N LEU A 57 -28.08 2.10 -15.94
CA LEU A 57 -28.54 1.82 -14.57
C LEU A 57 -29.49 2.90 -14.05
N ARG A 58 -29.23 4.19 -14.36
CA ARG A 58 -30.09 5.31 -13.96
C ARG A 58 -31.43 5.30 -14.70
N GLU A 59 -31.42 4.98 -16.00
CA GLU A 59 -32.63 4.85 -16.80
C GLU A 59 -33.53 3.75 -16.25
N TRP A 60 -32.95 2.58 -15.97
CA TRP A 60 -33.68 1.49 -15.33
C TRP A 60 -34.24 1.89 -13.97
N ALA A 61 -33.44 2.55 -13.13
CA ALA A 61 -33.89 3.01 -11.81
C ALA A 61 -35.02 4.05 -11.90
N ASP A 62 -34.98 4.94 -12.90
CA ASP A 62 -36.03 5.90 -13.18
C ASP A 62 -37.33 5.22 -13.62
N GLU A 63 -37.25 4.16 -14.41
CA GLU A 63 -38.41 3.35 -14.80
C GLU A 63 -39.07 2.69 -13.60
N GLN A 64 -38.28 2.01 -12.78
CA GLN A 64 -38.79 1.34 -11.59
C GLN A 64 -39.37 2.33 -10.56
N ALA A 65 -38.71 3.47 -10.34
CA ALA A 65 -39.23 4.50 -9.44
C ALA A 65 -40.53 5.13 -9.95
N ARG A 66 -40.71 5.26 -11.27
CA ARG A 66 -41.94 5.77 -11.86
C ARG A 66 -43.10 4.80 -11.67
N GLU A 67 -42.87 3.51 -11.91
CA GLU A 67 -43.87 2.45 -11.70
C GLU A 67 -44.30 2.35 -10.24
N LEU A 68 -43.38 2.56 -9.31
CA LEU A 68 -43.64 2.50 -7.86
C LEU A 68 -44.10 3.83 -7.26
N GLY A 69 -44.15 4.92 -8.02
CA GLY A 69 -44.48 6.26 -7.51
C GLY A 69 -43.45 6.85 -6.54
N LEU A 70 -42.19 6.43 -6.65
CA LEU A 70 -41.07 6.77 -5.75
C LEU A 70 -40.04 7.73 -6.37
N THR A 71 -40.39 8.39 -7.48
CA THR A 71 -39.52 9.37 -8.16
C THR A 71 -38.98 10.47 -7.23
N PRO A 72 -39.75 11.03 -6.27
CA PRO A 72 -39.22 12.03 -5.33
C PRO A 72 -38.12 11.48 -4.41
N GLN A 73 -38.30 10.26 -3.91
CA GLN A 73 -37.33 9.59 -3.04
C GLN A 73 -36.06 9.24 -3.82
N LEU A 74 -36.19 8.74 -5.05
CA LEU A 74 -35.05 8.47 -5.94
C LEU A 74 -34.24 9.73 -6.20
N ARG A 75 -34.92 10.85 -6.48
CA ARG A 75 -34.26 12.15 -6.65
C ARG A 75 -33.54 12.62 -5.40
N SER A 76 -34.14 12.44 -4.21
CA SER A 76 -33.51 12.80 -2.94
C SER A 76 -32.25 11.96 -2.68
N LEU A 77 -32.31 10.65 -2.94
CA LEU A 77 -31.13 9.79 -2.87
C LEU A 77 -30.07 10.22 -3.88
N ARG A 78 -30.43 10.51 -5.13
CA ARG A 78 -29.50 11.04 -6.15
C ARG A 78 -28.89 12.37 -5.75
N GLN A 79 -29.59 13.22 -5.03
CA GLN A 79 -29.01 14.45 -4.49
C GLN A 79 -28.02 14.13 -3.37
N GLN A 80 -28.29 13.15 -2.52
CA GLN A 80 -27.35 12.71 -1.48
C GLN A 80 -26.11 12.04 -2.07
N VAL A 81 -26.31 11.14 -3.04
CA VAL A 81 -25.28 10.45 -3.81
C VAL A 81 -24.52 11.41 -4.72
N GLY A 82 -25.18 12.41 -5.31
CA GLY A 82 -24.59 13.43 -6.17
C GLY A 82 -23.93 14.59 -5.42
N HIS A 83 -24.23 14.78 -4.13
CA HIS A 83 -23.45 15.61 -3.20
C HIS A 83 -22.24 14.89 -2.63
N ALA A 84 -22.13 13.55 -2.80
CA ALA A 84 -20.81 12.96 -2.84
C ALA A 84 -20.19 13.47 -4.15
N ALA A 85 -19.47 14.59 -4.05
CA ALA A 85 -18.69 15.13 -5.15
C ALA A 85 -17.96 13.96 -5.83
N PRO A 86 -17.85 13.94 -7.18
CA PRO A 86 -16.95 12.99 -7.80
C PRO A 86 -15.61 13.15 -7.06
N ALA A 87 -15.19 12.08 -6.38
CA ALA A 87 -13.91 12.11 -5.69
C ALA A 87 -12.91 12.51 -6.77
N GLY A 88 -12.18 13.62 -6.55
CA GLY A 88 -11.10 14.00 -7.45
C GLY A 88 -10.18 12.78 -7.65
N PRO A 89 -9.41 12.73 -8.74
CA PRO A 89 -8.61 11.55 -9.06
C PRO A 89 -7.80 11.12 -7.83
N VAL A 90 -8.02 9.87 -7.42
CA VAL A 90 -7.38 9.28 -6.24
C VAL A 90 -6.12 8.54 -6.65
N ASP A 91 -5.22 8.33 -5.70
CA ASP A 91 -4.06 7.49 -5.93
C ASP A 91 -4.47 6.02 -5.99
N ALA A 92 -3.92 5.30 -6.96
CA ALA A 92 -3.99 3.86 -7.03
C ALA A 92 -2.74 3.21 -6.44
N TYR A 93 -2.87 1.99 -5.93
CA TYR A 93 -1.76 1.25 -5.32
C TYR A 93 -1.66 -0.16 -5.91
N LEU A 94 -0.48 -0.48 -6.41
CA LEU A 94 -0.08 -1.81 -6.81
C LEU A 94 0.95 -2.33 -5.81
N VAL A 95 0.50 -3.24 -4.94
CA VAL A 95 1.39 -3.88 -3.96
C VAL A 95 1.85 -5.22 -4.54
N ILE A 96 3.16 -5.42 -4.66
CA ILE A 96 3.78 -6.60 -5.24
C ILE A 96 4.59 -7.30 -4.17
N ARG A 97 4.29 -8.57 -3.91
CA ARG A 97 5.07 -9.41 -3.00
C ARG A 97 5.95 -10.35 -3.79
N LEU A 98 7.22 -10.40 -3.40
CA LEU A 98 8.17 -11.41 -3.83
C LEU A 98 8.52 -12.25 -2.61
N LEU A 99 7.96 -13.46 -2.54
CA LEU A 99 8.24 -14.39 -1.45
C LEU A 99 9.29 -15.41 -1.93
N PRO A 100 10.49 -15.46 -1.34
CA PRO A 100 11.52 -16.41 -1.72
C PRO A 100 11.06 -17.86 -1.57
N ARG A 101 11.56 -18.71 -2.45
CA ARG A 101 11.37 -20.16 -2.40
C ARG A 101 12.66 -20.87 -2.04
N GLU A 102 12.56 -22.19 -1.85
CA GLU A 102 13.71 -23.03 -1.51
C GLU A 102 14.83 -22.95 -2.56
N GLU A 103 14.47 -22.82 -3.84
CA GLU A 103 15.42 -22.61 -4.91
C GLU A 103 15.91 -21.16 -4.91
N ALA A 104 17.22 -20.97 -4.85
CA ALA A 104 17.85 -19.66 -4.82
C ALA A 104 17.47 -18.83 -6.05
N GLY A 105 17.01 -17.61 -5.83
CA GLY A 105 16.54 -16.72 -6.90
C GLY A 105 15.17 -17.10 -7.47
N ALA A 106 14.47 -18.10 -6.93
CA ALA A 106 13.07 -18.36 -7.26
C ALA A 106 12.13 -17.68 -6.25
N TYR A 107 11.04 -17.11 -6.76
CA TYR A 107 10.06 -16.37 -5.97
C TYR A 107 8.63 -16.77 -6.34
N GLU A 108 7.76 -16.80 -5.33
CA GLU A 108 6.32 -16.66 -5.53
C GLU A 108 5.98 -15.17 -5.61
N LEU A 109 5.50 -14.74 -6.78
CA LEU A 109 5.01 -13.39 -7.02
C LEU A 109 3.50 -13.35 -6.76
N SER A 110 3.07 -12.48 -5.84
CA SER A 110 1.67 -12.13 -5.63
C SER A 110 1.48 -10.63 -5.81
N SER A 111 0.30 -10.18 -6.25
CA SER A 111 -0.02 -8.76 -6.34
C SER A 111 -1.37 -8.44 -5.70
N TRP A 112 -1.51 -7.20 -5.25
CA TRP A 112 -2.75 -6.63 -4.77
C TRP A 112 -2.98 -5.28 -5.44
N ARG A 113 -4.23 -5.09 -5.85
CA ARG A 113 -4.72 -3.95 -6.60
C ARG A 113 -5.66 -3.15 -5.73
N GLN A 114 -5.36 -1.89 -5.49
CA GLN A 114 -6.20 -0.99 -4.73
C GLN A 114 -6.45 0.28 -5.55
N TYR A 115 -7.69 0.43 -5.98
CA TYR A 115 -8.18 1.65 -6.62
C TYR A 115 -9.65 1.85 -6.21
N ASP A 116 -9.84 2.27 -4.96
CA ASP A 116 -11.15 2.53 -4.38
C ASP A 116 -11.08 3.79 -3.49
N PRO A 117 -11.86 4.85 -3.80
CA PRO A 117 -11.88 6.08 -3.02
C PRO A 117 -12.59 5.94 -1.66
N THR A 118 -13.33 4.85 -1.43
CA THR A 118 -14.13 4.65 -0.21
C THR A 118 -13.35 4.05 0.95
N GLY A 119 -12.20 3.43 0.68
CA GLY A 119 -11.38 2.80 1.71
C GLY A 119 -10.34 1.83 1.15
N TRP A 120 -9.55 1.24 2.06
CA TRP A 120 -8.52 0.27 1.71
C TRP A 120 -9.10 -1.14 1.60
N HIS A 121 -9.35 -1.57 0.36
CA HIS A 121 -9.98 -2.83 -0.04
C HIS A 121 -9.19 -3.53 -1.16
N PRO A 122 -7.91 -3.91 -0.91
CA PRO A 122 -7.04 -4.44 -1.94
C PRO A 122 -7.54 -5.79 -2.47
N VAL A 123 -7.68 -5.89 -3.80
CA VAL A 123 -8.06 -7.13 -4.49
C VAL A 123 -6.79 -7.89 -4.86
N ARG A 124 -6.69 -9.15 -4.41
CA ARG A 124 -5.55 -10.01 -4.72
C ARG A 124 -5.62 -10.50 -6.17
N GLY A 125 -4.54 -10.32 -6.91
CA GLY A 125 -4.36 -10.85 -8.26
C GLY A 125 -3.90 -12.32 -8.27
N PRO A 126 -3.69 -12.89 -9.47
CA PRO A 126 -3.16 -14.25 -9.60
C PRO A 126 -1.75 -14.36 -9.02
N VAL A 127 -1.39 -15.58 -8.60
CA VAL A 127 -0.06 -15.92 -8.11
C VAL A 127 0.75 -16.50 -9.27
N ALA A 128 1.99 -16.04 -9.43
CA ALA A 128 2.93 -16.55 -10.42
C ALA A 128 4.22 -17.04 -9.76
N GLN A 129 4.88 -18.01 -10.40
CA GLN A 129 6.22 -18.45 -10.02
C GLN A 129 7.20 -17.74 -10.96
N VAL A 130 8.19 -17.05 -10.41
CA VAL A 130 9.19 -16.28 -11.16
C VAL A 130 10.58 -16.58 -10.65
N THR A 131 11.57 -16.27 -11.46
CA THR A 131 13.00 -16.29 -11.10
C THR A 131 13.53 -14.86 -11.02
N SER A 132 14.73 -14.66 -10.49
CA SER A 132 15.43 -13.38 -10.49
C SER A 132 15.56 -12.77 -11.89
N GLU A 133 15.64 -13.60 -12.92
CA GLU A 133 15.74 -13.19 -14.33
C GLU A 133 14.39 -12.82 -14.95
N THR A 134 13.29 -13.39 -14.45
CA THR A 134 11.94 -13.21 -15.02
C THR A 134 11.04 -12.30 -14.19
N ALA A 135 11.42 -11.99 -12.96
CA ALA A 135 10.64 -11.16 -12.03
C ALA A 135 10.42 -9.73 -12.56
N GLU A 136 11.45 -9.09 -13.13
CA GLU A 136 11.35 -7.73 -13.70
C GLU A 136 10.28 -7.67 -14.80
N ARG A 137 10.28 -8.65 -15.72
CA ARG A 137 9.28 -8.76 -16.79
C ARG A 137 7.88 -9.04 -16.24
N ALA A 138 7.75 -9.91 -15.24
CA ALA A 138 6.45 -10.18 -14.62
C ALA A 138 5.87 -8.92 -13.94
N VAL A 139 6.72 -8.09 -13.32
CA VAL A 139 6.31 -6.81 -12.75
C VAL A 139 5.90 -5.82 -13.84
N GLN A 140 6.64 -5.70 -14.94
CA GLN A 140 6.22 -4.87 -16.08
C GLN A 140 4.80 -5.23 -16.53
N THR A 141 4.50 -6.52 -16.70
CA THR A 141 3.15 -6.97 -17.08
C THR A 141 2.09 -6.50 -16.07
N LEU A 142 2.36 -6.58 -14.77
CA LEU A 142 1.42 -6.11 -13.74
C LEU A 142 1.22 -4.60 -13.76
N VAL A 143 2.29 -3.84 -13.99
CA VAL A 143 2.24 -2.37 -14.06
C VAL A 143 1.44 -1.93 -15.29
N TYR A 144 1.65 -2.55 -16.46
CA TYR A 144 0.87 -2.23 -17.65
C TYR A 144 -0.61 -2.54 -17.48
N GLN A 145 -0.95 -3.70 -16.92
CA GLN A 145 -2.35 -4.03 -16.63
C GLN A 145 -2.99 -3.05 -15.64
N ALA A 146 -2.23 -2.53 -14.67
CA ALA A 146 -2.70 -1.52 -13.74
C ALA A 146 -2.89 -0.16 -14.43
N ALA A 147 -1.96 0.25 -15.28
CA ALA A 147 -2.03 1.51 -16.03
C ALA A 147 -3.19 1.52 -17.03
N GLU A 148 -3.47 0.39 -17.69
CA GLU A 148 -4.63 0.24 -18.58
C GLU A 148 -5.96 0.29 -17.82
N GLU A 149 -6.01 -0.24 -16.59
CA GLU A 149 -7.22 -0.31 -15.79
C GLU A 149 -7.53 1.01 -15.05
N TRP A 150 -6.49 1.77 -14.68
CA TRP A 150 -6.59 2.96 -13.83
C TRP A 150 -6.15 4.24 -14.57
N ASP A 151 -6.67 4.43 -15.78
CA ASP A 151 -6.33 5.57 -16.65
C ASP A 151 -6.73 6.94 -16.06
N ASP A 152 -7.67 6.96 -15.13
CA ASP A 152 -8.14 8.14 -14.41
C ASP A 152 -7.50 8.33 -13.02
N ALA A 153 -6.58 7.46 -12.60
CA ALA A 153 -5.86 7.61 -11.34
C ALA A 153 -4.91 8.81 -11.37
N ARG A 154 -4.77 9.51 -10.24
CA ARG A 154 -3.82 10.64 -10.12
C ARG A 154 -2.36 10.17 -10.24
N ALA A 155 -2.06 9.05 -9.59
CA ALA A 155 -0.77 8.40 -9.58
C ALA A 155 -0.94 6.92 -9.25
N ILE A 156 -0.03 6.08 -9.76
CA ILE A 156 0.05 4.66 -9.40
C ILE A 156 1.27 4.48 -8.51
N HIS A 157 1.02 4.13 -7.25
CA HIS A 157 2.03 3.85 -6.24
C HIS A 157 2.42 2.38 -6.31
N ILE A 158 3.71 2.10 -6.50
CA ILE A 158 4.23 0.72 -6.53
C ILE A 158 4.92 0.42 -5.21
N GLU A 159 4.46 -0.63 -4.53
CA GLU A 159 4.97 -1.02 -3.21
C GLU A 159 5.45 -2.47 -3.23
N PHE A 160 6.74 -2.69 -3.00
CA PHE A 160 7.33 -4.02 -2.97
C PHE A 160 7.38 -4.57 -1.55
N MET A 161 6.63 -5.65 -1.28
CA MET A 161 6.73 -6.39 -0.03
C MET A 161 7.80 -7.46 -0.14
N LEU A 162 8.90 -7.30 0.61
CA LEU A 162 10.09 -8.13 0.52
C LEU A 162 10.40 -8.82 1.86
N GLY A 163 11.04 -9.98 1.78
CA GLY A 163 11.58 -10.71 2.92
C GLY A 163 12.84 -10.04 3.46
N PRO A 164 13.27 -10.36 4.69
CA PRO A 164 14.39 -9.68 5.35
C PRO A 164 15.71 -9.77 4.57
N ASP A 165 15.96 -10.90 3.90
CA ASP A 165 17.19 -11.12 3.12
C ASP A 165 17.17 -10.39 1.77
N ASP A 166 15.98 -10.04 1.27
CA ASP A 166 15.76 -9.42 -0.04
C ASP A 166 15.42 -7.93 0.03
N LEU A 167 15.42 -7.32 1.22
CA LEU A 167 15.08 -5.91 1.38
C LEU A 167 15.95 -4.99 0.52
N ASN A 168 17.20 -5.37 0.28
CA ASN A 168 18.13 -4.62 -0.56
C ASN A 168 18.06 -4.98 -2.06
N LEU A 169 17.08 -5.76 -2.50
CA LEU A 169 16.85 -5.94 -3.93
C LEU A 169 16.58 -4.57 -4.58
N PRO A 170 17.23 -4.24 -5.72
CA PRO A 170 17.11 -2.93 -6.36
C PRO A 170 15.80 -2.81 -7.17
N VAL A 171 14.67 -3.19 -6.57
CA VAL A 171 13.34 -3.22 -7.21
C VAL A 171 12.89 -1.85 -7.70
N HIS A 172 13.36 -0.76 -7.08
CA HIS A 172 13.09 0.59 -7.58
C HIS A 172 13.75 0.87 -8.92
N ARG A 173 14.86 0.20 -9.26
CA ARG A 173 15.58 0.34 -10.54
C ARG A 173 15.05 -0.59 -11.62
N TRP A 174 14.09 -1.46 -11.32
CA TRP A 174 13.44 -2.31 -12.32
C TRP A 174 12.80 -1.45 -13.40
N ARG A 175 12.73 -1.98 -14.61
CA ARG A 175 12.42 -1.22 -15.81
C ARG A 175 11.11 -1.68 -16.44
N LEU A 176 10.47 -0.73 -17.09
CA LEU A 176 9.40 -0.92 -18.05
C LEU A 176 10.00 -0.86 -19.47
N GLU A 177 9.19 -1.21 -20.45
CA GLU A 177 9.56 -1.22 -21.86
C GLU A 177 10.80 -2.10 -22.13
N LEU A 178 10.89 -3.26 -21.48
CA LEU A 178 12.03 -4.18 -21.61
C LEU A 178 12.28 -4.68 -23.05
N ASP A 179 11.27 -4.60 -23.92
CA ASP A 179 11.34 -4.98 -25.33
C ASP A 179 11.63 -3.77 -26.25
N SER A 180 11.78 -2.56 -25.69
CA SER A 180 12.15 -1.32 -26.37
C SER A 180 13.67 -1.13 -26.42
N GLU A 181 14.14 -0.27 -27.33
CA GLU A 181 15.54 0.18 -27.35
C GLU A 181 15.88 1.06 -26.13
N PHE A 182 14.88 1.60 -25.45
CA PHE A 182 15.04 2.52 -24.32
C PHE A 182 14.21 2.10 -23.08
N PRO A 183 14.59 1.02 -22.37
CA PRO A 183 13.90 0.64 -21.14
C PRO A 183 13.98 1.75 -20.07
N ILE A 184 12.86 2.08 -19.45
CA ILE A 184 12.75 3.16 -18.48
C ILE A 184 12.58 2.61 -17.05
N PRO A 185 13.31 3.11 -16.04
CA PRO A 185 13.11 2.68 -14.65
C PRO A 185 11.69 2.99 -14.13
N LEU A 186 11.12 2.13 -13.30
CA LEU A 186 9.79 2.27 -12.70
C LEU A 186 9.59 3.63 -12.03
N TYR A 187 10.63 4.16 -11.38
CA TYR A 187 10.54 5.44 -10.67
C TYR A 187 10.34 6.65 -11.57
N MET A 188 10.49 6.51 -12.89
CA MET A 188 10.26 7.61 -13.84
C MET A 188 8.78 8.01 -13.85
N ASP A 189 7.88 7.03 -13.79
CA ASP A 189 6.43 7.24 -13.87
C ASP A 189 5.71 6.99 -12.53
N HIS A 190 6.33 6.24 -11.62
CA HIS A 190 5.65 5.71 -10.43
C HIS A 190 6.46 5.90 -9.14
N PRO A 191 5.86 6.38 -8.04
CA PRO A 191 6.51 6.35 -6.73
C PRO A 191 6.72 4.92 -6.22
N VAL A 192 7.97 4.46 -6.20
CA VAL A 192 8.34 3.10 -5.75
C VAL A 192 8.87 3.08 -4.31
N VAL A 193 8.32 2.22 -3.46
CA VAL A 193 8.79 2.00 -2.07
C VAL A 193 8.85 0.51 -1.73
N VAL A 194 9.57 0.18 -0.67
CA VAL A 194 9.64 -1.17 -0.09
C VAL A 194 8.78 -1.26 1.16
N ARG A 195 8.31 -2.46 1.47
CA ARG A 195 7.57 -2.84 2.67
C ARG A 195 8.17 -4.11 3.25
N SER A 196 8.18 -4.22 4.58
CA SER A 196 8.72 -5.39 5.27
C SER A 196 7.65 -6.48 5.44
N LEU A 197 7.91 -7.67 4.86
CA LEU A 197 7.06 -8.85 5.10
C LEU A 197 7.12 -9.29 6.56
N GLU A 198 8.31 -9.32 7.17
CA GLU A 198 8.49 -9.76 8.55
C GLU A 198 7.63 -8.94 9.52
N ARG A 199 7.62 -7.61 9.32
CA ARG A 199 6.80 -6.70 10.13
C ARG A 199 5.30 -6.88 9.88
N SER A 200 4.91 -7.05 8.62
CA SER A 200 3.51 -7.29 8.23
C SER A 200 2.95 -8.54 8.92
N CYS A 201 3.75 -9.61 8.99
CA CYS A 201 3.38 -10.88 9.63
C CYS A 201 3.44 -10.86 11.17
N THR A 202 4.22 -9.95 11.78
CA THR A 202 4.52 -9.99 13.22
C THR A 202 3.58 -9.09 14.05
N ARG A 203 2.39 -9.59 14.36
CA ARG A 203 1.32 -8.85 15.06
C ARG A 203 1.73 -8.15 16.36
N ARG A 204 2.64 -8.74 17.14
CA ARG A 204 3.11 -8.16 18.41
C ARG A 204 3.78 -6.79 18.24
N TRP A 205 4.24 -6.45 17.03
CA TRP A 205 4.84 -5.14 16.73
C TRP A 205 3.84 -4.10 16.24
N HIS A 206 2.61 -4.50 15.90
CA HIS A 206 1.62 -3.63 15.26
C HIS A 206 1.14 -2.48 16.15
N ARG A 207 1.14 -2.66 17.48
CA ARG A 207 0.72 -1.60 18.40
C ARG A 207 1.62 -0.37 18.32
N GLU A 208 2.92 -0.56 18.50
CA GLU A 208 3.90 0.53 18.44
C GLU A 208 3.98 1.13 17.04
N TRP A 209 3.90 0.26 16.02
CA TRP A 209 3.85 0.68 14.63
C TRP A 209 2.66 1.60 14.32
N LYS A 210 1.44 1.23 14.74
CA LYS A 210 0.25 2.09 14.60
C LYS A 210 0.40 3.40 15.35
N HIS A 211 0.98 3.37 16.55
CA HIS A 211 1.19 4.59 17.33
C HIS A 211 2.12 5.59 16.62
N ARG A 212 3.28 5.12 16.16
CA ARG A 212 4.23 5.97 15.42
C ARG A 212 3.71 6.41 14.06
N TRP A 213 2.97 5.55 13.36
CA TRP A 213 2.30 5.92 12.12
C TRP A 213 1.30 7.06 12.34
N ASN A 214 0.45 6.96 13.37
CA ASN A 214 -0.50 8.03 13.67
C ASN A 214 0.20 9.35 14.02
N LEU A 215 1.38 9.31 14.67
CA LEU A 215 2.18 10.52 14.90
C LEU A 215 2.71 11.11 13.59
N LEU A 216 3.24 10.28 12.69
CA LEU A 216 3.71 10.72 11.37
C LEU A 216 2.58 11.34 10.53
N ASP A 217 1.39 10.75 10.56
CA ASP A 217 0.23 11.16 9.77
C ASP A 217 -0.45 12.42 10.34
N GLN A 218 -0.68 12.46 11.65
CA GLN A 218 -1.50 13.52 12.28
C GLN A 218 -0.67 14.69 12.83
N GLN A 219 0.60 14.47 13.17
CA GLN A 219 1.49 15.45 13.80
C GLN A 219 2.90 15.43 13.17
N PRO A 220 3.01 15.57 11.83
CA PRO A 220 4.28 15.45 11.12
C PRO A 220 5.36 16.44 11.60
N GLU A 221 4.97 17.58 12.15
CA GLU A 221 5.88 18.60 12.69
C GLU A 221 6.56 18.18 14.00
N ARG A 222 6.05 17.15 14.68
CA ARG A 222 6.56 16.67 15.97
C ARG A 222 7.47 15.46 15.84
N VAL A 223 7.51 14.83 14.67
CA VAL A 223 8.27 13.60 14.47
C VAL A 223 9.72 13.88 14.11
N LYS A 224 10.58 12.90 14.38
CA LYS A 224 12.02 13.00 14.18
C LYS A 224 12.55 11.83 13.39
N GLN A 225 13.70 12.06 12.77
CA GLN A 225 14.55 11.03 12.19
C GLN A 225 15.73 10.78 13.12
N LEU A 226 16.20 9.53 13.17
CA LEU A 226 17.46 9.16 13.80
C LEU A 226 18.38 8.55 12.75
N VAL A 227 19.68 8.84 12.86
CA VAL A 227 20.71 8.30 11.97
C VAL A 227 21.66 7.45 12.81
N VAL A 228 21.79 6.17 12.47
CA VAL A 228 22.77 5.28 13.11
C VAL A 228 24.17 5.68 12.61
N ASP A 229 25.11 5.77 13.55
CA ASP A 229 26.44 6.36 13.34
C ASP A 229 26.37 7.72 12.63
N GLY A 230 25.40 8.55 13.03
CA GLY A 230 25.33 9.95 12.63
C GLY A 230 26.36 10.81 13.37
N GLU A 231 26.48 12.06 12.92
CA GLU A 231 27.39 13.05 13.51
C GLU A 231 26.86 13.64 14.83
N GLU A 232 25.56 13.49 15.09
CA GLU A 232 24.94 14.02 16.30
C GLU A 232 25.46 13.27 17.55
N PRO A 233 25.71 13.98 18.67
CA PRO A 233 26.19 13.34 19.90
C PRO A 233 25.29 12.21 20.42
N ASP A 234 23.98 12.32 20.17
CA ASP A 234 22.96 11.37 20.60
C ASP A 234 22.66 10.27 19.55
N SER A 235 23.42 10.22 18.46
CA SER A 235 23.29 9.17 17.45
C SER A 235 23.67 7.80 18.04
N PRO A 236 22.82 6.77 17.88
CA PRO A 236 23.15 5.43 18.33
C PRO A 236 24.32 4.88 17.51
N ARG A 237 25.14 4.07 18.17
CA ARG A 237 26.25 3.36 17.53
C ARG A 237 25.75 2.06 16.88
N SER A 238 26.30 1.72 15.73
CA SER A 238 26.09 0.39 15.14
C SER A 238 26.65 -0.72 16.04
N GLY A 239 26.19 -1.96 15.82
CA GLY A 239 26.70 -3.14 16.54
C GLY A 239 26.08 -3.42 17.91
N ASP A 240 25.23 -2.54 18.46
CA ASP A 240 24.45 -2.81 19.68
C ASP A 240 22.93 -2.66 19.46
N PRO A 241 22.24 -3.75 19.11
CA PRO A 241 20.79 -3.74 18.86
C PRO A 241 19.96 -3.41 20.11
N ASN A 242 20.46 -3.73 21.31
CA ASN A 242 19.75 -3.46 22.55
C ASN A 242 19.82 -1.98 22.92
N ALA A 243 20.98 -1.35 22.75
CA ALA A 243 21.14 0.08 22.92
C ALA A 243 20.29 0.88 21.91
N LEU A 244 20.30 0.47 20.63
CA LEU A 244 19.44 1.07 19.61
C LEU A 244 17.96 0.92 19.97
N LEU A 245 17.52 -0.29 20.38
CA LEU A 245 16.13 -0.51 20.79
C LEU A 245 15.74 0.36 21.98
N ALA A 246 16.61 0.46 22.99
CA ALA A 246 16.37 1.31 24.16
C ALA A 246 16.24 2.78 23.76
N ARG A 247 17.11 3.27 22.87
CA ARG A 247 17.05 4.65 22.35
C ARG A 247 15.77 4.93 21.59
N LEU A 248 15.35 4.03 20.71
CA LEU A 248 14.10 4.16 19.96
C LEU A 248 12.88 4.11 20.88
N LYS A 249 12.88 3.26 21.90
CA LYS A 249 11.79 3.19 22.89
C LYS A 249 11.74 4.41 23.81
N ALA A 250 12.88 5.03 24.10
CA ALA A 250 12.94 6.23 24.94
C ALA A 250 12.35 7.47 24.25
N ASP A 251 12.36 7.54 22.91
CA ASP A 251 11.76 8.64 22.15
C ASP A 251 10.69 8.13 21.15
N PRO A 252 9.40 8.18 21.53
CA PRO A 252 8.28 7.83 20.65
C PRO A 252 8.15 8.72 19.41
N GLN A 253 8.77 9.90 19.39
CA GLN A 253 8.69 10.84 18.25
C GLN A 253 9.60 10.41 17.09
N VAL A 254 10.54 9.51 17.31
CA VAL A 254 11.39 8.97 16.22
C VAL A 254 10.53 8.06 15.34
N VAL A 255 10.23 8.47 14.11
CA VAL A 255 9.42 7.66 13.17
C VAL A 255 10.19 7.27 11.91
N ALA A 256 11.39 7.84 11.73
CA ALA A 256 12.30 7.52 10.64
C ALA A 256 13.66 7.07 11.19
N LEU A 257 14.25 6.03 10.60
CA LEU A 257 15.61 5.57 10.89
C LEU A 257 16.44 5.46 9.61
N VAL A 258 17.64 6.03 9.62
CA VAL A 258 18.65 5.81 8.57
C VAL A 258 19.68 4.82 9.06
N LEU A 259 19.84 3.71 8.31
CA LEU A 259 20.75 2.62 8.66
C LEU A 259 22.20 2.94 8.28
N THR A 260 23.14 2.20 8.85
CA THR A 260 24.57 2.27 8.48
C THR A 260 24.89 1.48 7.22
N SER A 261 24.18 0.38 7.00
CA SER A 261 24.43 -0.55 5.90
C SER A 261 23.14 -1.24 5.44
N PRO A 262 23.12 -1.81 4.22
CA PRO A 262 21.92 -2.45 3.70
C PRO A 262 21.53 -3.73 4.47
N PRO A 263 20.23 -3.89 4.83
CA PRO A 263 19.69 -5.12 5.38
C PRO A 263 19.70 -6.24 4.33
N GLY A 264 19.81 -7.49 4.79
CA GLY A 264 19.93 -8.67 3.92
C GLY A 264 21.32 -8.86 3.29
N THR A 265 22.16 -7.80 3.27
CA THR A 265 23.54 -7.86 2.77
C THR A 265 24.57 -7.93 3.90
N THR A 266 24.32 -7.23 5.01
CA THR A 266 25.24 -7.14 6.15
C THR A 266 24.54 -7.53 7.45
N PRO A 267 25.22 -8.21 8.40
CA PRO A 267 24.65 -8.53 9.71
C PRO A 267 24.19 -7.29 10.48
N GLU A 268 24.97 -6.21 10.41
CA GLU A 268 24.69 -4.94 11.07
C GLU A 268 23.40 -4.31 10.54
N GLY A 269 23.28 -4.14 9.22
CA GLY A 269 22.10 -3.56 8.57
C GLY A 269 20.84 -4.38 8.83
N THR A 270 20.93 -5.71 8.76
CA THR A 270 19.81 -6.61 9.11
C THR A 270 19.39 -6.42 10.56
N SER A 271 20.35 -6.35 11.48
CA SER A 271 20.06 -6.18 12.90
C SER A 271 19.47 -4.80 13.23
N GLU A 272 19.95 -3.74 12.60
CA GLU A 272 19.39 -2.39 12.74
C GLU A 272 17.95 -2.33 12.22
N ALA A 273 17.69 -2.90 11.05
CA ALA A 273 16.36 -2.93 10.44
C ALA A 273 15.35 -3.73 11.29
N LEU A 274 15.74 -4.92 11.77
CA LEU A 274 14.98 -5.72 12.73
C LEU A 274 14.64 -4.94 13.99
N THR A 275 15.61 -4.19 14.51
CA THR A 275 15.45 -3.36 15.70
C THR A 275 14.45 -2.23 15.45
N ALA A 276 14.52 -1.58 14.28
CA ALA A 276 13.58 -0.55 13.86
C ALA A 276 12.13 -1.09 13.80
N TRP A 277 11.91 -2.25 13.18
CA TRP A 277 10.57 -2.84 13.09
C TRP A 277 10.03 -3.26 14.45
N ARG A 278 10.88 -3.83 15.32
CA ARG A 278 10.51 -4.16 16.72
C ARG A 278 10.11 -2.92 17.51
N ALA A 279 10.72 -1.77 17.23
CA ALA A 279 10.38 -0.49 17.85
C ALA A 279 9.17 0.21 17.20
N GLY A 280 8.61 -0.36 16.12
CA GLY A 280 7.47 0.19 15.40
C GLY A 280 7.81 1.34 14.44
N ILE A 281 9.06 1.48 14.01
CA ILE A 281 9.48 2.55 13.10
C ILE A 281 8.84 2.33 11.71
N PRO A 282 7.98 3.25 11.24
CA PRO A 282 7.30 3.08 9.96
C PRO A 282 8.18 3.37 8.74
N VAL A 283 9.15 4.27 8.87
CA VAL A 283 10.00 4.75 7.78
C VAL A 283 11.45 4.36 8.03
N VAL A 284 12.06 3.62 7.10
CA VAL A 284 13.48 3.23 7.21
C VAL A 284 14.15 3.48 5.87
N ALA A 285 15.32 4.10 5.87
CA ALA A 285 16.08 4.37 4.65
C ALA A 285 17.54 3.93 4.80
N TRP A 286 18.14 3.52 3.69
CA TRP A 286 19.56 3.17 3.65
C TRP A 286 20.13 3.36 2.25
N ASP A 287 21.45 3.32 2.19
CA ASP A 287 22.21 3.27 0.94
C ASP A 287 22.30 1.82 0.48
N GLY A 288 21.79 1.53 -0.72
CA GLY A 288 21.79 0.17 -1.26
C GLY A 288 23.17 -0.37 -1.61
N ARG A 289 24.21 0.48 -1.60
CA ARG A 289 25.61 0.08 -1.79
C ARG A 289 26.16 -0.67 -0.58
N ALA A 290 27.19 -1.49 -0.79
CA ALA A 290 27.87 -2.24 0.27
C ALA A 290 28.44 -1.34 1.39
N THR A 291 28.72 -0.08 1.08
CA THR A 291 29.15 0.92 2.05
C THR A 291 28.33 2.19 1.82
N ARG A 292 27.77 2.73 2.91
CA ARG A 292 27.04 4.00 2.88
C ARG A 292 27.96 5.13 2.45
N ASP A 293 27.54 5.87 1.44
CA ASP A 293 28.24 7.05 0.98
C ASP A 293 28.31 8.11 2.09
N PRO A 294 29.47 8.75 2.32
CA PRO A 294 29.61 9.77 3.35
C PRO A 294 28.59 10.91 3.22
N GLY A 295 28.22 11.28 1.99
CA GLY A 295 27.23 12.31 1.70
C GLY A 295 25.79 11.83 1.74
N PHE A 296 25.51 10.53 1.94
CA PHE A 296 24.16 9.96 1.93
C PHE A 296 23.19 10.72 2.86
N VAL A 297 23.59 10.86 4.12
CA VAL A 297 22.75 11.45 5.18
C VAL A 297 22.48 12.93 4.88
N GLN A 298 23.52 13.66 4.46
CA GLN A 298 23.41 15.08 4.13
C GLN A 298 22.51 15.30 2.91
N GLN A 299 22.69 14.53 1.84
CA GLN A 299 21.90 14.67 0.61
C GLN A 299 20.43 14.29 0.83
N LEU A 300 20.16 13.21 1.58
CA LEU A 300 18.80 12.82 1.95
C LEU A 300 18.14 13.89 2.83
N GLY A 301 18.87 14.40 3.82
CA GLY A 301 18.40 15.48 4.71
C GLY A 301 18.13 16.78 3.96
N GLN A 302 18.96 17.13 2.98
CA GLN A 302 18.75 18.31 2.13
C GLN A 302 17.47 18.16 1.30
N LYS A 303 17.25 17.02 0.65
CA LYS A 303 16.02 16.79 -0.12
C LYS A 303 14.77 16.78 0.76
N GLN A 304 14.87 16.26 1.98
CA GLN A 304 13.80 16.37 2.95
C GLN A 304 13.52 17.84 3.33
N ALA A 305 14.56 18.64 3.56
CA ALA A 305 14.42 20.06 3.87
C ALA A 305 13.76 20.85 2.72
N ASP A 306 14.17 20.57 1.47
CA ASP A 306 13.56 21.14 0.26
C ASP A 306 12.06 20.77 0.18
N ALA A 307 11.69 19.56 0.62
CA ALA A 307 10.32 19.09 0.77
C ALA A 307 9.62 19.61 2.06
N SER A 308 9.95 20.84 2.49
CA SER A 308 9.42 21.50 3.70
C SER A 308 9.84 20.85 5.04
N GLY A 309 10.87 19.99 5.04
CA GLY A 309 11.34 19.28 6.23
C GLY A 309 10.41 18.17 6.73
N ASN A 310 9.27 17.96 6.07
CA ASN A 310 8.21 17.09 6.55
C ASN A 310 8.53 15.62 6.20
N LEU A 311 8.72 14.77 7.21
CA LEU A 311 8.95 13.33 7.03
C LEU A 311 7.79 12.61 6.34
N ALA A 312 6.57 13.14 6.43
CA ALA A 312 5.41 12.62 5.70
C ALA A 312 5.57 12.76 4.17
N ARG A 313 6.48 13.62 3.71
CA ARG A 313 6.77 13.86 2.28
C ARG A 313 8.03 13.16 1.78
N LEU A 314 8.60 12.26 2.59
CA LEU A 314 9.87 11.59 2.25
C LEU A 314 9.74 10.69 1.02
N ARG A 315 8.55 10.10 0.80
CA ARG A 315 8.25 9.31 -0.40
C ARG A 315 8.43 10.16 -1.66
N GLU A 316 7.84 11.35 -1.70
CA GLU A 316 7.95 12.28 -2.82
C GLU A 316 9.38 12.80 -2.98
N ALA A 317 10.05 13.11 -1.87
CA ALA A 317 11.45 13.56 -1.89
C ALA A 317 12.39 12.51 -2.50
N VAL A 318 12.20 11.23 -2.17
CA VAL A 318 12.97 10.12 -2.76
C VAL A 318 12.64 9.92 -4.24
N THR A 319 11.37 10.05 -4.64
CA THR A 319 11.00 10.04 -6.06
C THR A 319 11.69 11.18 -6.82
N GLN A 320 11.66 12.41 -6.31
CA GLN A 320 12.35 13.53 -6.94
C GLN A 320 13.86 13.32 -7.03
N LEU A 321 14.49 12.81 -5.97
CA LEU A 321 15.91 12.50 -5.97
C LEU A 321 16.30 11.44 -7.03
N ARG A 322 15.40 10.49 -7.33
CA ARG A 322 15.58 9.53 -8.42
C ARG A 322 15.48 10.20 -9.80
N LEU A 323 14.55 11.13 -9.97
CA LEU A 323 14.41 11.90 -11.22
C LEU A 323 15.60 12.83 -11.44
N ASP A 324 16.10 13.49 -10.40
CA ASP A 324 17.29 14.36 -10.45
C ASP A 324 18.51 13.62 -10.98
N ALA A 325 18.66 12.33 -10.64
CA ALA A 325 19.75 11.48 -11.13
C ALA A 325 19.78 11.36 -12.67
N HIS A 326 18.63 11.56 -13.34
CA HIS A 326 18.55 11.52 -14.81
C HIS A 326 18.78 12.88 -15.48
N THR A 327 18.82 13.96 -14.72
CA THR A 327 19.13 15.30 -15.25
C THR A 327 20.63 15.57 -15.38
N ILE A 328 21.47 14.69 -14.82
CA ILE A 328 22.93 14.78 -14.84
C ILE A 328 23.56 13.76 -15.80
N ASP A 329 24.86 13.94 -16.05
CA ASP A 329 25.66 13.08 -16.93
C ASP A 329 25.69 11.62 -16.46
N SER A 330 25.83 10.68 -17.40
CA SER A 330 25.72 9.24 -17.14
C SER A 330 26.77 8.70 -16.15
N ALA A 331 27.99 9.25 -16.16
CA ALA A 331 29.04 8.86 -15.23
C ALA A 331 28.76 9.32 -13.78
N GLU A 332 28.16 10.50 -13.63
CA GLU A 332 27.78 11.05 -12.33
C GLU A 332 26.48 10.40 -11.81
N ARG A 333 25.58 10.02 -12.71
CA ARG A 333 24.33 9.32 -12.40
C ARG A 333 24.55 8.06 -11.58
N GLU A 334 25.52 7.21 -11.94
CA GLU A 334 25.77 5.97 -11.20
C GLU A 334 26.27 6.23 -9.77
N HIS A 335 26.78 7.42 -9.46
CA HIS A 335 27.18 7.80 -8.11
C HIS A 335 26.08 8.59 -7.36
N HIS A 336 25.03 9.01 -8.06
CA HIS A 336 23.97 9.83 -7.50
C HIS A 336 23.13 9.03 -6.50
N LEU A 337 22.82 9.66 -5.36
CA LEU A 337 22.06 9.03 -4.28
C LEU A 337 20.71 8.45 -4.75
N GLY A 338 20.05 9.11 -5.70
CA GLY A 338 18.79 8.66 -6.29
C GLY A 338 18.85 7.22 -6.85
N GLN A 339 20.01 6.76 -7.35
CA GLN A 339 20.13 5.39 -7.85
C GLN A 339 20.19 4.34 -6.73
N HIS A 340 20.66 4.73 -5.54
CA HIS A 340 21.00 3.79 -4.47
C HIS A 340 20.09 3.86 -3.25
N VAL A 341 19.32 4.95 -3.08
CA VAL A 341 18.44 5.08 -1.92
C VAL A 341 17.29 4.06 -1.97
N VAL A 342 17.20 3.26 -0.92
CA VAL A 342 16.07 2.38 -0.65
C VAL A 342 15.26 2.96 0.49
N LEU A 343 13.94 3.02 0.31
CA LEU A 343 13.00 3.56 1.28
C LEU A 343 11.96 2.50 1.61
N VAL A 344 11.94 2.08 2.87
CA VAL A 344 10.80 1.38 3.45
C VAL A 344 9.77 2.41 3.89
N TRP A 345 8.58 2.32 3.33
CA TRP A 345 7.44 3.19 3.63
C TRP A 345 6.20 2.34 3.83
N ASP A 346 5.75 2.25 5.06
CA ASP A 346 5.10 1.01 5.43
C ASP A 346 4.01 1.32 6.49
N ASP A 347 2.76 1.36 6.00
CA ASP A 347 1.55 1.86 6.66
C ASP A 347 0.73 0.72 7.31
N PRO A 348 0.50 0.74 8.64
CA PRO A 348 -0.22 -0.32 9.36
C PRO A 348 -1.73 -0.31 9.13
N THR A 349 -2.28 0.76 8.56
CA THR A 349 -3.70 0.89 8.19
C THR A 349 -3.99 0.29 6.82
N ARG A 350 -2.94 -0.08 6.07
CA ARG A 350 -3.01 -0.66 4.72
C ARG A 350 -2.48 -2.10 4.67
N PRO A 351 -3.09 -3.07 5.38
CA PRO A 351 -2.71 -4.47 5.28
C PRO A 351 -3.17 -5.05 3.93
N VAL A 352 -2.32 -5.88 3.31
CA VAL A 352 -2.72 -6.69 2.12
C VAL A 352 -2.71 -8.19 2.41
N GLU A 353 -2.01 -8.63 3.46
CA GLU A 353 -2.10 -10.00 3.92
C GLU A 353 -3.28 -10.17 4.89
N PRO A 354 -4.10 -11.23 4.74
CA PRO A 354 -5.18 -11.50 5.66
C PRO A 354 -4.62 -11.66 7.07
N GLN A 355 -5.22 -10.94 8.02
CA GLN A 355 -4.90 -11.04 9.42
C GLN A 355 -5.46 -12.37 9.97
N GLY A 356 -4.84 -13.49 9.60
CA GLY A 356 -5.18 -14.82 10.15
C GLY A 356 -4.88 -15.95 9.18
N ARG A 357 -4.55 -17.11 9.74
CA ARG A 357 -4.58 -18.38 9.01
C ARG A 357 -6.02 -18.55 8.54
N MET A 358 -6.27 -18.50 7.24
CA MET A 358 -7.51 -19.07 6.70
C MET A 358 -7.42 -20.57 6.94
N THR A 359 -7.98 -21.05 8.05
CA THR A 359 -8.37 -22.45 8.12
C THR A 359 -9.50 -22.58 7.12
N GLY A 360 -9.25 -23.33 6.05
CA GLY A 360 -10.32 -23.73 5.15
C GLY A 360 -11.43 -24.44 5.94
N PRO A 361 -12.69 -24.37 5.49
CA PRO A 361 -13.71 -25.26 6.00
C PRO A 361 -13.40 -26.65 5.43
N ASP A 362 -12.59 -27.44 6.15
CA ASP A 362 -12.59 -28.91 6.16
C ASP A 362 -11.29 -29.47 6.76
N GLU A 363 -11.24 -29.60 8.08
CA GLU A 363 -10.62 -30.74 8.77
C GLU A 363 -11.48 -31.04 10.01
N GLY A 364 -12.71 -31.45 9.74
CA GLY A 364 -13.73 -31.71 10.76
C GLY A 364 -14.55 -32.95 10.47
N VAL A 365 -13.99 -33.96 9.79
CA VAL A 365 -14.59 -35.30 9.71
C VAL A 365 -13.49 -36.36 9.60
N GLY A 366 -13.41 -37.24 10.60
CA GLY A 366 -12.85 -38.58 10.42
C GLY A 366 -12.00 -39.12 11.56
N GLY A 367 -12.64 -39.77 12.54
CA GLY A 367 -11.94 -40.65 13.48
C GLY A 367 -12.76 -40.97 14.71
N ARG A 368 -13.60 -42.01 14.60
CA ARG A 368 -14.27 -42.66 15.74
C ARG A 368 -13.28 -43.23 16.74
#